data_AF-G4NFH1-F1
#
_entry.id   AF-G4NFH1-F1
#
_cell.length_a   1.000
_cell.length_b   1.000
_cell.length_c   1.000
_cell.angle_alpha   90.00
_cell.angle_beta   90.00
_cell.angle_gamma   90.00
#
_symmetry.space_group_name_H-M   'P 1'
#
loop_
_entity.id
_entity.type
_entity.pdbx_description
1 polymer ?
#
loop_
_entity_poly.entity_id
_entity_poly.type
_entity_poly.pdbx_seq_one_letter_code
_entity_poly.pdbx_strand_id
1 'polypeptide(L)'
;MLNNFVTRLAFSSLLLGTFAQAVPSKLYCVGTKHSSSSCQAGSFWETAAEARKEIRQPHHNSIYTVDTQGIEDIFTQYEPDSKKWSNTRLIPAKNLKIKETRFQDGRVNHYN
;
A
#
# COMPACT_ATOMS: atom_id res chain seq x y z
N MET A 1 40.58 -1.73 46.13
CA MET A 1 40.38 -0.45 45.42
C MET A 1 41.36 -0.39 44.25
N LEU A 2 40.89 -0.55 43.02
CA LEU A 2 41.47 0.14 41.85
C LEU A 2 40.48 0.03 40.69
N ASN A 3 40.27 1.17 40.05
CA ASN A 3 39.38 1.46 38.94
C ASN A 3 39.53 0.49 37.76
N ASN A 4 38.42 0.20 37.07
CA ASN A 4 38.35 0.41 35.63
C ASN A 4 36.89 0.50 35.16
N PHE A 5 36.43 1.74 35.24
CA PHE A 5 35.26 2.28 34.58
C PHE A 5 35.56 2.27 33.07
N VAL A 6 35.11 1.25 32.34
CA VAL A 6 35.18 1.23 30.87
C VAL A 6 33.76 1.31 30.34
N THR A 7 33.30 2.56 30.26
CA THR A 7 32.50 3.16 29.19
C THR A 7 32.12 2.19 28.07
N ARG A 8 31.03 1.45 28.25
CA ARG A 8 30.33 0.82 27.14
C ARG A 8 29.31 1.81 26.58
N LEU A 9 29.80 2.51 25.56
CA LEU A 9 29.08 2.80 24.33
C LEU A 9 27.72 3.45 24.52
N ALA A 10 27.75 4.78 24.47
CA ALA A 10 26.88 5.56 23.63
C ALA A 10 26.01 4.73 22.67
N PHE A 11 24.78 4.44 23.09
CA PHE A 11 23.65 4.62 22.21
C PHE A 11 22.95 5.89 22.67
N SER A 12 23.63 7.00 22.39
CA SER A 12 22.97 8.25 22.06
C SER A 12 21.77 7.89 21.21
N SER A 13 20.57 8.03 21.77
CA SER A 13 19.41 8.65 21.14
C SER A 13 19.45 8.65 19.61
N LEU A 14 19.57 7.47 18.99
CA LEU A 14 19.55 7.33 17.55
C LEU A 14 18.08 7.42 17.17
N LEU A 15 17.66 8.68 17.06
CA LEU A 15 16.59 9.13 16.20
C LEU A 15 15.20 8.68 16.66
N LEU A 16 14.66 9.49 17.59
CA LEU A 16 13.27 9.97 17.59
C LEU A 16 12.93 10.62 16.23
N GLY A 17 13.03 9.84 15.16
CA GLY A 17 12.94 10.28 13.77
C GLY A 17 12.32 9.21 12.87
N THR A 18 11.78 8.12 13.44
CA THR A 18 10.74 7.38 12.74
C THR A 18 9.52 8.28 12.70
N PHE A 19 9.45 9.14 11.68
CA PHE A 19 8.16 9.65 11.23
C PHE A 19 7.28 8.41 11.16
N ALA A 20 6.25 8.34 12.00
CA ALA A 20 5.18 7.40 11.77
C ALA A 20 4.65 7.80 10.39
N GLN A 21 5.12 7.09 9.35
CA GLN A 21 4.80 7.44 7.97
C GLN A 21 3.29 7.35 7.87
N ALA A 22 2.66 8.51 7.68
CA ALA A 22 1.22 8.59 7.60
C ALA A 22 0.76 7.77 6.40
N VAL A 23 -0.21 6.89 6.63
CA VAL A 23 -0.85 6.16 5.54
C VAL A 23 -1.46 7.20 4.59
N PRO A 24 -1.13 7.17 3.29
CA PRO A 24 -1.74 8.06 2.32
C PRO A 24 -3.26 7.91 2.35
N SER A 25 -4.00 9.02 2.28
CA SER A 25 -5.48 9.02 2.33
C SER A 25 -6.13 8.19 1.22
N LYS A 26 -5.40 7.95 0.13
CA LYS A 26 -5.82 7.11 -0.98
C LYS A 26 -4.69 6.19 -1.41
N LEU A 27 -5.04 4.93 -1.60
CA LEU A 27 -4.16 3.92 -2.19
C LEU A 27 -4.83 3.29 -3.40
N TYR A 28 -4.03 2.71 -4.29
CA TYR A 28 -4.49 2.04 -5.51
C TYR A 28 -4.12 0.57 -5.42
N CYS A 29 -4.98 -0.31 -5.90
CA CYS A 29 -4.69 -1.73 -5.99
C CYS A 29 -5.15 -2.30 -7.32
N VAL A 30 -4.54 -3.39 -7.75
CA VAL A 30 -4.96 -4.16 -8.92
C VAL A 30 -5.73 -5.38 -8.45
N GLY A 31 -6.91 -5.62 -9.01
CA GLY A 31 -7.71 -6.79 -8.73
C GLY A 31 -8.53 -7.19 -9.95
N THR A 32 -8.99 -8.44 -9.98
CA THR A 32 -9.95 -8.85 -11.00
C THR A 32 -11.30 -8.17 -10.72
N LYS A 33 -12.11 -7.95 -11.78
CA LYS A 33 -13.44 -7.29 -11.69
C LYS A 33 -14.40 -7.95 -10.67
N HIS A 34 -14.14 -9.21 -10.30
CA HIS A 34 -14.99 -10.00 -9.40
C HIS A 34 -14.40 -10.22 -8.00
N SER A 35 -13.18 -9.74 -7.73
CA SER A 35 -12.51 -9.90 -6.43
C SER A 35 -12.49 -8.56 -5.69
N SER A 36 -13.66 -8.11 -5.23
CA SER A 36 -13.79 -6.87 -4.45
C SER A 36 -13.32 -7.00 -3.00
N SER A 37 -12.84 -8.16 -2.56
CA SER A 37 -12.40 -8.41 -1.17
C SER A 37 -10.90 -8.73 -1.05
N SER A 38 -10.23 -9.03 -2.16
CA SER A 38 -8.80 -9.35 -2.20
C SER A 38 -8.18 -8.75 -3.45
N CYS A 39 -7.52 -7.60 -3.31
CA CYS A 39 -6.63 -7.10 -4.35
C CYS A 39 -5.56 -8.16 -4.63
N GLN A 40 -5.23 -8.38 -5.89
CA GLN A 40 -4.58 -9.58 -6.42
C GLN A 40 -3.14 -9.80 -5.92
N ALA A 41 -2.56 -8.87 -5.15
CA ALA A 41 -1.15 -8.90 -4.79
C ALA A 41 -0.82 -8.52 -3.34
N GLY A 42 -1.80 -8.36 -2.43
CA GLY A 42 -1.53 -7.86 -1.07
C GLY A 42 -0.73 -6.54 -1.05
N SER A 43 -0.74 -5.83 -2.18
CA SER A 43 0.13 -4.71 -2.51
C SER A 43 -0.75 -3.57 -3.01
N PHE A 44 -0.51 -2.41 -2.45
CA PHE A 44 -1.19 -1.16 -2.69
C PHE A 44 -0.15 -0.09 -3.02
N TRP A 45 -0.52 0.86 -3.87
CA TRP A 45 0.39 1.88 -4.39
C TRP A 45 -0.18 3.27 -4.15
N GLU A 46 0.69 4.26 -3.98
CA GLU A 46 0.26 5.66 -3.81
C GLU A 46 -0.29 6.27 -5.09
N THR A 47 0.08 5.70 -6.25
CA THR A 47 -0.36 6.19 -7.56
C THR A 47 -0.97 5.09 -8.43
N ALA A 48 -1.96 5.47 -9.24
CA ALA A 48 -2.52 4.58 -10.25
C ALA A 48 -1.48 4.14 -11.30
N ALA A 49 -0.47 4.98 -11.58
CA ALA A 49 0.58 4.66 -12.53
C ALA A 49 1.47 3.51 -12.07
N GLU A 50 1.81 3.46 -10.77
CA GLU A 50 2.56 2.35 -10.18
C GLU A 50 1.70 1.08 -10.13
N ALA A 51 0.43 1.19 -9.71
CA ALA A 51 -0.50 0.07 -9.77
C ALA A 51 -0.63 -0.51 -11.19
N ARG A 52 -0.65 0.33 -12.23
CA ARG A 52 -0.69 -0.12 -13.64
C ARG A 52 0.50 -0.98 -14.04
N LYS A 53 1.70 -0.73 -13.50
CA LYS A 53 2.91 -1.50 -13.83
C LYS A 53 2.79 -2.96 -13.38
N GLU A 54 1.93 -3.22 -12.39
CA GLU A 54 1.74 -4.54 -11.78
C GLU A 54 0.65 -5.36 -12.49
N ILE A 55 -0.01 -4.78 -13.50
CA ILE A 55 -0.95 -5.48 -14.37
C ILE A 55 -0.15 -6.39 -15.30
N ARG A 56 0.14 -7.62 -14.83
CA ARG A 56 0.84 -8.66 -15.62
C ARG A 56 -0.03 -9.26 -16.73
N GLN A 57 -1.36 -9.21 -16.56
CA GLN A 57 -2.33 -9.61 -17.56
C GLN A 57 -3.27 -8.43 -17.81
N PRO A 58 -3.21 -7.75 -18.96
CA PRO A 58 -4.05 -6.58 -19.22
C PRO A 58 -5.54 -6.91 -19.31
N HIS A 59 -5.89 -8.19 -19.42
CA HIS A 59 -7.23 -8.68 -19.63
C HIS A 59 -7.84 -9.13 -18.29
N HIS A 60 -8.97 -8.51 -17.88
CA HIS A 60 -9.76 -8.78 -16.66
C HIS A 60 -9.37 -8.05 -15.38
N ASN A 61 -8.37 -7.17 -15.44
CA ASN A 61 -7.91 -6.41 -14.28
C ASN A 61 -8.58 -5.03 -14.20
N SER A 62 -8.97 -4.68 -12.99
CA SER A 62 -9.46 -3.37 -12.60
C SER A 62 -8.49 -2.77 -11.58
N ILE A 63 -8.35 -1.45 -11.65
CA ILE A 63 -7.68 -0.68 -10.61
C ILE A 63 -8.76 -0.18 -9.68
N TYR A 64 -8.61 -0.48 -8.40
CA TYR A 64 -9.46 0.03 -7.34
C TYR A 64 -8.70 1.11 -6.58
N THR A 65 -9.40 2.18 -6.23
CA THR A 65 -8.96 3.15 -5.23
C THR A 65 -9.51 2.73 -3.88
N VAL A 66 -8.65 2.76 -2.88
CA VAL A 66 -8.99 2.54 -1.48
C VAL A 66 -8.98 3.89 -0.77
N ASP A 67 -10.10 4.24 -0.14
CA ASP A 67 -10.13 5.33 0.83
C ASP A 67 -9.62 4.80 2.17
N THR A 68 -8.47 5.28 2.61
CA THR A 68 -7.80 4.77 3.81
C THR A 68 -8.28 5.47 5.08
N GLN A 69 -9.07 6.54 4.96
CA GLN A 69 -9.56 7.29 6.10
C GLN A 69 -10.39 6.37 7.01
N GLY A 70 -9.97 6.24 8.27
CA GLY A 70 -10.64 5.39 9.26
C GLY A 70 -10.40 3.88 9.13
N ILE A 71 -9.50 3.46 8.24
CA ILE A 71 -8.96 2.09 8.18
C ILE A 71 -7.43 2.09 8.04
N GLU A 72 -6.77 3.20 8.36
CA GLU A 72 -5.31 3.35 8.28
C GLU A 72 -4.54 2.33 9.14
N ASP A 73 -5.15 1.89 10.24
CA ASP A 73 -4.60 0.91 11.18
C ASP A 73 -4.34 -0.47 10.55
N ILE A 74 -4.98 -0.77 9.42
CA ILE A 74 -4.80 -2.05 8.73
C ILE A 74 -3.67 -2.00 7.70
N PHE A 75 -3.09 -0.84 7.41
CA PHE A 75 -2.02 -0.70 6.41
C PHE A 75 -0.64 -0.74 7.04
N THR A 76 0.31 -1.36 6.34
CA THR A 76 1.72 -1.38 6.74
C THR A 76 2.57 -1.20 5.49
N GLN A 77 3.59 -0.34 5.56
CA GLN A 77 4.50 -0.19 4.44
C GLN A 77 5.35 -1.47 4.31
N TYR A 78 5.24 -2.15 3.17
CA TYR A 78 5.95 -3.42 2.92
C TYR A 78 7.41 -3.17 2.57
N GLU A 79 7.66 -2.10 1.80
CA GLU A 79 8.98 -1.69 1.31
C GLU A 79 9.11 -0.16 1.46
N PRO A 80 10.03 0.33 2.31
CA PRO A 80 10.20 1.76 2.58
C PRO A 80 10.47 2.58 1.31
N ASP A 81 11.16 1.98 0.34
CA ASP A 81 11.64 2.66 -0.86
C ASP A 81 10.70 2.55 -2.07
N SER A 82 9.73 1.62 -2.07
CA SER A 82 8.93 1.31 -3.28
C SER A 82 7.49 1.84 -3.24
N LYS A 83 7.15 2.69 -2.24
CA LYS A 83 5.80 3.25 -2.04
C LYS A 83 4.69 2.18 -2.00
N LYS A 84 5.09 0.98 -1.59
CA LYS A 84 4.26 -0.21 -1.63
C LYS A 84 3.74 -0.50 -0.23
N TRP A 85 2.43 -0.48 -0.12
CA TRP A 85 1.68 -0.71 1.11
C TRP A 85 1.07 -2.10 1.06
N SER A 86 1.01 -2.78 2.19
CA SER A 86 0.25 -4.02 2.38
C SER A 86 -0.90 -3.76 3.35
N ASN A 87 -1.90 -4.63 3.31
CA ASN A 87 -2.99 -4.65 4.30
C ASN A 87 -2.86 -5.90 5.19
N THR A 88 -3.19 -5.76 6.46
CA THR A 88 -3.21 -6.86 7.43
C THR A 88 -4.59 -7.49 7.59
N ARG A 89 -5.64 -6.89 7.00
CA ARG A 89 -7.05 -7.32 7.13
C ARG A 89 -7.86 -7.03 5.87
N LEU A 90 -9.03 -7.66 5.73
CA LEU A 90 -9.96 -7.41 4.63
C LEU A 90 -10.40 -5.94 4.57
N ILE A 91 -10.41 -5.36 3.37
CA ILE A 91 -10.91 -3.99 3.14
C ILE A 91 -12.42 -4.05 2.88
N PRO A 92 -13.24 -3.30 3.64
CA PRO A 92 -14.67 -3.23 3.38
C PRO A 92 -14.96 -2.67 1.97
N ALA A 93 -15.92 -3.26 1.25
CA ALA A 93 -16.27 -2.85 -0.11
C ALA A 93 -16.67 -1.35 -0.22
N LYS A 94 -17.21 -0.76 0.85
CA LYS A 94 -17.54 0.68 0.91
C LYS A 94 -16.32 1.61 0.78
N ASN A 95 -15.14 1.12 1.13
CA ASN A 95 -13.88 1.86 1.03
C ASN A 95 -13.17 1.61 -0.31
N LEU A 96 -13.77 0.80 -1.19
CA LEU A 96 -13.26 0.50 -2.52
C LEU A 96 -14.08 1.20 -3.58
N LYS A 97 -13.40 1.86 -4.51
CA LYS A 97 -14.03 2.45 -5.70
C LYS A 97 -13.28 1.97 -6.93
N ILE A 98 -14.00 1.48 -7.93
CA ILE A 98 -13.36 1.13 -9.21
C ILE A 98 -12.89 2.45 -9.84
N LYS A 99 -11.62 2.51 -10.24
CA LYS A 99 -11.06 3.65 -10.97
C LYS A 99 -10.96 3.38 -12.46
N GLU A 100 -10.58 2.15 -12.81
CA GLU A 100 -10.33 1.74 -14.18
C GLU A 100 -10.65 0.26 -14.35
N THR A 101 -11.22 -0.13 -15.49
CA THR A 101 -11.36 -1.53 -15.90
C THR A 101 -10.76 -1.71 -17.28
N ARG A 102 -9.88 -2.73 -17.42
CA ARG A 102 -9.28 -3.12 -18.70
C ARG A 102 -9.91 -4.39 -19.24
N PHE A 103 -10.32 -4.36 -20.49
CA PHE A 103 -11.03 -5.44 -21.16
C PHE A 103 -10.12 -6.24 -22.11
N GLN A 104 -10.57 -7.43 -22.50
CA GLN A 104 -9.85 -8.30 -23.45
C GLN A 104 -9.58 -7.64 -24.80
N ASP A 105 -10.51 -6.80 -25.26
CA ASP A 105 -10.44 -6.07 -26.53
C ASP A 105 -9.55 -4.81 -26.48
N GLY A 106 -8.83 -4.59 -25.37
CA GLY A 106 -7.96 -3.44 -25.18
C GLY A 106 -8.69 -2.16 -24.77
N ARG A 107 -10.03 -2.17 -24.65
CA ARG A 107 -10.76 -1.02 -24.11
C ARG A 107 -10.43 -0.79 -22.65
N VAL A 108 -10.43 0.48 -22.28
CA VAL A 108 -10.24 0.94 -20.90
C VAL A 108 -11.43 1.82 -20.53
N ASN A 109 -12.19 1.41 -19.53
CA ASN A 109 -13.24 2.25 -18.96
C ASN A 109 -12.70 2.94 -17.72
N HIS A 110 -12.81 4.26 -17.68
CA HIS A 110 -12.49 5.08 -16.52
C HIS A 110 -13.77 5.43 -15.76
N TYR A 111 -13.67 5.41 -14.43
CA TYR A 111 -14.76 5.75 -13.54
C TYR A 111 -14.34 6.93 -12.65
N ASN A 112 -15.31 7.78 -12.32
CA ASN A 112 -15.12 8.99 -11.52
C ASN A 112 -15.27 8.70 -10.03
#